data_AF-A0A348V2R2-F1
#
_entry.id   AF-A0A348V2R2-F1
#
_cell.length_a   1.000
_cell.length_b   1.000
_cell.length_c   1.000
_cell.angle_alpha   90.00
_cell.angle_beta   90.00
_cell.angle_gamma   90.00
#
_symmetry.space_group_name_H-M   'P 1'
#
loop_
_entity.id
_entity.type
_entity.pdbx_description
1 polymer ?
#
loop_
_entity_poly.entity_id
_entity_poly.type
_entity_poly.pdbx_seq_one_letter_code
_entity_poly.pdbx_strand_id
1 'polypeptide(L)' 'LQVPVGSRDRLTLPTLWPDYRILESGRLIWENEEFVCEDPDLGVFLAEPDRRPVFWIESGKYDFLLQKT' A
#
# COMPACT_ATOMS: atom_id res chain seq x y z
N LEU A 1 4.82 10.18 -0.55
CA LEU A 1 5.04 9.85 -1.98
C LEU A 1 4.11 10.69 -2.83
N GLN A 2 4.56 11.19 -3.99
CA GLN A 2 3.74 11.98 -4.91
C GLN A 2 3.75 11.31 -6.28
N VAL A 3 2.57 10.94 -6.77
CA VAL A 3 2.36 10.39 -8.11
C VAL A 3 1.77 11.48 -9.01
N PRO A 4 2.36 11.78 -10.17
CA PRO A 4 1.86 12.82 -11.08
C PRO A 4 0.44 12.56 -11.59
N VAL A 5 -0.29 13.64 -11.88
CA VAL A 5 -1.64 13.56 -12.48
C VAL A 5 -1.60 12.83 -13.82
N GLY A 6 -2.54 11.90 -14.03
CA GLY A 6 -2.63 11.11 -15.25
C GLY A 6 -1.62 9.96 -15.35
N SER A 7 -0.94 9.63 -14.25
CA SER A 7 -0.03 8.50 -14.17
C SER A 7 -0.42 7.55 -13.03
N ARG A 8 0.17 6.35 -13.07
CA ARG A 8 0.17 5.39 -11.97
C ARG A 8 1.58 4.88 -11.77
N ASP A 9 1.94 4.57 -10.54
CA ASP A 9 3.23 4.00 -10.19
C ASP A 9 3.08 2.61 -9.55
N ARG A 10 4.13 1.79 -9.68
CA ARG A 10 4.24 0.51 -8.97
C ARG A 10 5.11 0.72 -7.74
N LEU A 11 4.53 0.58 -6.55
CA LEU A 11 5.21 0.72 -5.28
C LEU A 11 5.51 -0.66 -4.68
N THR A 12 6.78 -0.91 -4.40
CA THR A 12 7.20 -2.08 -3.59
C THR A 12 7.61 -1.57 -2.21
N LEU A 13 6.95 -2.03 -1.14
CA LEU A 13 7.37 -1.75 0.23
C LEU A 13 8.20 -2.91 0.79
N PRO A 14 9.18 -2.65 1.67
CA PRO A 14 10.02 -3.71 2.23
C PRO A 14 9.27 -4.50 3.32
N THR A 15 9.48 -5.81 3.34
CA THR A 15 9.09 -6.69 4.46
C THR A 15 10.19 -6.66 5.52
N LEU A 16 9.97 -5.92 6.61
CA LEU A 16 10.98 -5.72 7.67
C LEU A 16 10.81 -6.67 8.85
N TRP A 17 9.57 -7.08 9.16
CA TRP A 17 9.22 -7.95 10.28
C TRP A 17 8.29 -9.07 9.81
N PRO A 18 8.22 -10.20 10.54
CA PRO A 18 7.24 -11.26 10.25
C PRO A 18 5.80 -10.78 10.43
N ASP A 19 5.59 -9.88 11.40
CA ASP A 19 4.33 -9.35 11.86
C ASP A 19 4.32 -7.82 11.69
N TYR A 20 3.81 -7.36 10.56
CA TYR A 20 3.69 -5.93 10.28
C TYR A 20 2.42 -5.62 9.53
N ARG A 21 2.05 -4.35 9.63
CA ARG A 21 0.95 -3.75 8.89
C ARG A 21 1.42 -2.52 8.14
N ILE A 22 0.73 -2.19 7.06
CA ILE A 22 0.95 -0.96 6.31
C ILE A 22 -0.32 -0.12 6.38
N LEU A 23 -0.12 1.15 6.73
CA LEU A 23 -1.16 2.15 6.68
C LEU A 23 -0.85 3.19 5.62
N GLU A 24 -1.88 3.68 4.92
CA GLU A 24 -1.85 4.88 4.10
C GLU A 24 -2.66 5.96 4.82
N SER A 25 -2.05 7.09 5.20
CA SER A 25 -2.74 8.19 5.90
C SER A 25 -3.62 7.72 7.08
N GLY A 26 -3.17 6.69 7.81
CA GLY A 26 -3.88 6.09 8.95
C GLY A 26 -4.91 5.00 8.60
N ARG A 27 -5.15 4.72 7.32
CA ARG A 27 -6.03 3.65 6.83
C ARG A 27 -5.24 2.37 6.61
N LEU A 28 -5.72 1.25 7.16
CA LEU A 28 -5.07 -0.05 7.01
C LEU A 28 -5.21 -0.55 5.57
N ILE A 29 -4.10 -0.88 4.92
CA ILE A 29 -4.09 -1.41 3.55
C ILE A 29 -3.44 -2.80 3.44
N TRP A 30 -2.63 -3.18 4.43
CA TRP A 30 -1.96 -4.49 4.46
C TRP A 30 -1.84 -4.99 5.88
N GLU A 31 -2.22 -6.25 6.11
CA GLU A 31 -2.06 -6.95 7.38
C GLU A 31 -2.00 -8.46 7.12
N ASN A 32 -1.24 -9.22 7.92
CA ASN A 32 -1.18 -10.69 7.84
C ASN A 32 -0.87 -11.25 6.45
N GLU A 33 0.03 -10.60 5.70
CA GLU A 33 0.38 -10.94 4.31
C GLU A 33 -0.77 -10.78 3.29
N GLU A 34 -1.83 -10.05 3.65
CA GLU A 34 -3.00 -9.83 2.83
C GLU A 34 -3.25 -8.33 2.57
N PHE A 35 -3.77 -8.04 1.39
CA PHE A 35 -4.29 -6.72 1.05
C PHE A 35 -5.71 -6.59 1.58
N VAL A 36 -5.94 -5.58 2.44
CA VAL A 36 -7.20 -5.44 3.21
C VAL A 36 -7.87 -4.08 3.00
N CYS A 37 -7.43 -3.29 2.03
CA CYS A 37 -8.02 -1.98 1.76
C CYS A 37 -9.43 -2.13 1.15
N GLU A 38 -10.44 -1.61 1.85
CA GLU A 38 -11.83 -1.60 1.39
C GLU A 38 -12.25 -0.31 0.68
N ASP A 39 -11.43 0.74 0.74
CA ASP A 39 -11.73 2.05 0.14
C ASP A 39 -11.17 2.15 -1.29
N PRO A 40 -12.00 2.07 -2.34
CA PRO A 40 -11.55 2.18 -3.72
C PRO A 40 -11.08 3.61 -4.07
N ASP A 41 -11.54 4.63 -3.35
CA ASP A 41 -11.16 6.03 -3.59
C ASP A 41 -9.75 6.35 -3.06
N LEU A 42 -9.14 5.40 -2.32
CA LEU A 42 -7.74 5.51 -1.89
C LEU A 42 -6.77 5.48 -3.08
N GLY A 43 -7.18 4.90 -4.21
CA GLY A 43 -6.31 4.76 -5.38
C GLY A 43 -5.10 3.84 -5.14
N VAL A 44 -5.23 2.88 -4.22
CA VAL A 44 -4.22 1.86 -3.91
C VAL A 44 -4.81 0.48 -4.23
N PHE A 45 -4.11 -0.30 -5.05
CA PHE A 45 -4.56 -1.63 -5.48
C PHE A 45 -3.43 -2.64 -5.37
N LEU A 46 -3.76 -3.89 -5.05
CA LEU A 46 -2.79 -4.97 -5.07
C LEU A 46 -2.25 -5.19 -6.50
N ALA A 47 -0.93 -5.09 -6.68
CA ALA A 47 -0.30 -5.26 -7.99
C ALA A 47 -0.05 -6.72 -8.37
N GLU A 48 0.28 -7.53 -7.37
CA GLU A 48 0.61 -8.94 -7.52
C GLU A 48 -0.09 -9.74 -6.41
N PRO A 49 -0.65 -10.93 -6.69
CA PRO A 49 -1.34 -11.75 -5.69
C PRO A 49 -0.35 -12.48 -4.75
N ASP A 50 0.93 -12.16 -4.84
CA ASP A 50 1.95 -12.73 -3.99
C ASP A 50 1.90 -12.11 -2.59
N ARG A 51 2.44 -12.81 -1.60
CA ARG A 51 2.47 -12.40 -0.18
C ARG A 51 3.46 -11.26 0.09
N ARG A 52 3.54 -10.30 -0.83
CA ARG A 52 4.43 -9.14 -0.76
C ARG A 52 3.61 -7.86 -0.93
N PRO A 53 3.96 -6.78 -0.21
CA PRO A 53 3.23 -5.52 -0.29
C PRO A 53 3.64 -4.74 -1.54
N VAL A 54 3.17 -5.21 -2.68
CA VAL A 54 3.38 -4.58 -3.99
C VAL A 54 2.06 -3.98 -4.44
N PHE A 55 2.05 -2.66 -4.67
CA PHE A 55 0.83 -1.91 -4.98
C PHE A 55 0.93 -1.16 -6.30
N TRP A 56 -0.19 -1.07 -7.01
CA TRP A 56 -0.44 -0.01 -7.97
C TRP A 56 -1.02 1.18 -7.20
N ILE A 57 -0.44 2.36 -7.40
CA ILE A 57 -0.91 3.61 -6.82
C ILE A 57 -1.26 4.59 -7.94
N GLU A 58 -2.43 5.20 -7.86
CA GLU A 58 -2.90 6.20 -8.81
C GLU A 58 -2.28 7.57 -8.54
N SER A 59 -2.63 8.56 -9.37
CA SER A 59 -2.18 9.93 -9.18
C SER A 59 -2.67 10.49 -7.84
N GLY A 60 -1.76 11.00 -7.02
CA GLY A 60 -2.11 11.46 -5.70
C GLY A 60 -0.91 11.71 -4.81
N LYS A 61 -1.20 12.14 -3.58
CA LYS A 61 -0.21 12.28 -2.51
C LYS A 61 -0.53 11.25 -1.45
N TYR A 62 0.47 10.44 -1.12
CA TYR A 62 0.34 9.31 -0.21
C TYR A 62 1.31 9.45 0.96
N ASP A 63 0.90 8.96 2.13
CA ASP A 63 1.77 8.81 3.30
C ASP A 63 1.70 7.37 3.82
N PHE A 64 2.77 6.60 3.62
CA PHE A 64 2.81 5.19 4.01
C PHE A 64 3.55 5.02 5.34
N LEU A 65 2.90 4.36 6.28
CA LEU A 65 3.49 3.97 7.55
C LEU A 65 3.59 2.45 7.64
N LEU A 66 4.81 1.94 7.78
CA LEU A 66 5.07 0.56 8.16
C LEU A 66 5.11 0.49 9.68
N GLN A 67 4.28 -0.36 10.26
CA GLN A 67 4.18 -0.51 11.71
C GLN A 67 4.30 -1.99 12.09
N LYS A 68 5.13 -2.27 13.11
CA LYS A 68 5.17 -3.59 13.75
C LYS A 68 3.93 -3.77 14.62
N THR A 69 3.30 -4.94 14.52
CA THR A 69 2.11 -5.31 15.30
C THR A 69 2.49 -5.76 16.72
#